data_AF-A0A6F8ZP75-F1
#
_entry.id   AF-A0A6F8ZP75-F1
#
_cell.length_a   1.000
_cell.length_b   1.000
_cell.length_c   1.000
_cell.angle_alpha   90.00
_cell.angle_beta   90.00
_cell.angle_gamma   90.00
#
_symmetry.space_group_name_H-M   'P 1'
#
loop_
_entity.id
_entity.type
_entity.pdbx_description
1 polymer ?
#
loop_
_entity_poly.entity_id
_entity_poly.type
_entity_poly.pdbx_seq_one_letter_code
_entity_poly.pdbx_strand_id
1 'polypeptide(L)'
;FWLADCHQTPETVGLASQLYRELICVPYLAKFVVFAKMNDPVESRLRCFCMTDDKVDKTLEQQENFEEVARSKDIEVLEGKPIHVDCYGNLSPLTKSGQQLIFNFFSFKENRLPFNVKVRDMGQEPCGRLSFLKEPKTTKGLPQTAICNLNITLPTHN
;
A
#
# COMPACT_ATOMS: atom_id res chain seq x y z
N PHE A 1 -28.21 -6.57 18.52
CA PHE A 1 -29.24 -5.72 17.87
C PHE A 1 -28.64 -4.35 17.60
N TRP A 2 -28.98 -3.72 16.47
CA TRP A 2 -28.51 -2.37 16.11
C TRP A 2 -29.72 -1.46 15.88
N LEU A 3 -29.67 -0.24 16.41
CA LEU A 3 -30.72 0.77 16.24
C LEU A 3 -30.26 1.77 15.16
N ALA A 4 -31.15 2.11 14.24
CA ALA A 4 -30.89 3.08 13.19
C ALA A 4 -31.97 4.16 13.21
N ASP A 5 -31.55 5.40 13.40
CA ASP A 5 -32.40 6.58 13.25
C ASP A 5 -32.24 7.14 11.83
N CYS A 6 -33.32 7.15 11.06
CA CYS A 6 -33.28 7.47 9.64
C CYS A 6 -34.63 7.96 9.13
N HIS A 7 -34.62 9.02 8.31
CA HIS A 7 -35.83 9.55 7.67
C HIS A 7 -36.30 8.70 6.47
N GLN A 8 -35.40 7.98 5.82
CA GLN A 8 -35.67 7.13 4.63
C GLN A 8 -35.68 5.65 5.02
N THR A 9 -36.74 5.21 5.71
CA THR A 9 -36.89 3.83 6.24
C THR A 9 -36.67 2.69 5.22
N PRO A 10 -37.04 2.82 3.92
CA PRO A 10 -36.81 1.75 2.95
C PRO A 10 -35.32 1.46 2.68
N GLU A 11 -34.45 2.46 2.79
CA GLU A 11 -33.02 2.34 2.47
C GLU A 11 -32.18 1.81 3.67
N THR A 12 -32.74 1.88 4.88
CA THR A 12 -32.06 1.57 6.14
C THR A 12 -31.40 0.20 6.15
N VAL A 13 -32.08 -0.82 5.64
CA VAL A 13 -31.54 -2.19 5.61
C VAL A 13 -30.34 -2.29 4.66
N GLY A 14 -30.40 -1.63 3.51
CA GLY A 14 -29.31 -1.60 2.53
C GLY A 14 -28.08 -0.89 3.08
N LEU A 15 -28.27 0.29 3.68
CA LEU A 15 -27.21 1.07 4.32
C LEU A 15 -26.59 0.31 5.51
N ALA A 16 -27.41 -0.25 6.40
CA ALA A 16 -26.95 -1.05 7.53
C ALA A 16 -26.17 -2.29 7.06
N SER A 17 -26.61 -2.93 5.97
CA SER A 17 -25.90 -4.08 5.39
C SER A 17 -24.54 -3.70 4.80
N GLN A 18 -24.44 -2.55 4.14
CA GLN A 18 -23.17 -2.03 3.63
C GLN A 18 -22.22 -1.71 4.78
N LEU A 19 -22.70 -1.00 5.79
CA LEU A 19 -21.91 -0.62 6.95
C LEU A 19 -21.47 -1.85 7.76
N TYR A 20 -22.36 -2.83 7.93
CA TYR A 20 -22.04 -4.09 8.60
C TYR A 20 -20.89 -4.83 7.90
N ARG A 21 -20.90 -4.92 6.56
CA ARG A 21 -19.80 -5.53 5.79
C ARG A 21 -18.45 -4.82 5.96
N GLU A 22 -18.44 -3.56 6.35
CA GLU A 22 -17.21 -2.84 6.66
C GLU A 22 -16.77 -3.08 8.11
N LEU A 23 -17.70 -3.07 9.05
CA LEU A 23 -17.43 -3.18 10.49
C LEU A 23 -17.07 -4.59 10.97
N ILE A 24 -17.50 -5.64 10.27
CA ILE A 24 -17.17 -7.02 10.65
C ILE A 24 -15.72 -7.41 10.32
N CYS A 25 -15.01 -6.60 9.55
CA CYS A 25 -13.63 -6.90 9.19
C CYS A 25 -12.74 -6.79 10.42
N VAL A 26 -12.02 -7.88 10.72
CA VAL A 26 -11.15 -7.96 11.88
C VAL A 26 -9.93 -7.04 11.69
N PRO A 27 -9.65 -6.13 12.63
CA PRO A 27 -8.45 -5.31 12.59
C PRO A 27 -7.23 -6.12 13.06
N TYR A 28 -6.11 -5.95 12.35
CA TYR A 28 -4.82 -6.52 12.67
C TYR A 28 -3.75 -5.41 12.71
N LEU A 29 -2.79 -5.55 13.62
CA LEU A 29 -1.57 -4.76 13.58
C LEU A 29 -0.58 -5.41 12.61
N ALA A 30 -0.20 -4.66 11.58
CA ALA A 30 0.73 -5.11 10.55
C ALA A 30 1.79 -4.05 10.27
N LYS A 31 2.90 -4.48 9.68
CA LYS A 31 3.97 -3.60 9.19
C LYS A 31 3.97 -3.56 7.67
N PHE A 32 4.16 -2.36 7.14
CA PHE A 32 4.49 -2.13 5.75
C PHE A 32 6.01 -2.13 5.58
N VAL A 33 6.51 -2.94 4.65
CA VAL A 33 7.94 -3.01 4.32
C VAL A 33 8.11 -2.86 2.82
N VAL A 34 9.06 -2.02 2.43
CA VAL A 34 9.35 -1.72 1.03
C VAL A 34 10.76 -2.14 0.72
N PHE A 35 10.88 -3.02 -0.27
CA PHE A 35 12.15 -3.44 -0.83
C PHE A 35 12.33 -2.82 -2.21
N ALA A 36 13.56 -2.43 -2.53
CA ALA A 36 13.93 -1.88 -3.82
C ALA A 36 15.14 -2.61 -4.40
N LYS A 37 15.18 -2.70 -5.72
CA LYS A 37 16.34 -3.16 -6.47
C LYS A 37 16.47 -2.31 -7.72
N MET A 38 17.66 -1.78 -7.97
CA MET A 38 17.94 -1.11 -9.23
C MET A 38 18.22 -2.16 -10.30
N ASN A 39 17.46 -2.14 -11.41
CA ASN A 39 17.66 -3.06 -12.52
C ASN A 39 18.55 -2.42 -13.59
N ASP A 40 18.35 -1.12 -13.83
CA ASP A 40 19.12 -0.29 -14.74
C ASP A 40 19.18 1.15 -14.17
N PRO A 41 20.01 2.06 -14.72
CA PRO A 41 20.19 3.40 -14.16
C PRO A 41 18.92 4.28 -14.10
N VAL A 42 17.85 3.90 -14.80
CA VAL A 42 16.63 4.72 -14.96
C VAL A 42 15.44 4.08 -14.24
N GLU A 43 15.38 2.74 -14.22
CA GLU A 43 14.28 1.96 -13.66
C GLU A 43 14.71 1.12 -12.46
N SER A 44 13.90 1.18 -11.41
CA SER A 44 14.04 0.35 -10.22
C SER A 44 12.78 -0.45 -9.97
N ARG A 45 12.97 -1.66 -9.46
CA ARG A 45 11.89 -2.56 -9.07
C ARG A 45 11.60 -2.40 -7.58
N LEU A 46 10.34 -2.18 -7.23
CA LEU A 46 9.85 -2.14 -5.87
C LEU A 46 9.03 -3.39 -5.54
N ARG A 47 9.10 -3.82 -4.28
CA ARG A 47 8.22 -4.83 -3.69
C ARG A 47 7.72 -4.29 -2.36
N CYS A 48 6.44 -3.97 -2.31
CA CYS A 48 5.77 -3.59 -1.08
C CYS A 48 5.15 -4.81 -0.43
N PHE A 49 5.15 -4.83 0.90
CA PHE A 49 4.55 -5.89 1.67
C PHE A 49 3.76 -5.35 2.85
N CYS A 50 2.74 -6.10 3.26
CA CYS A 50 2.02 -5.90 4.52
C CYS A 50 1.97 -7.23 5.28
N MET A 51 2.53 -7.30 6.49
CA MET A 51 2.67 -8.54 7.25
C MET A 51 2.35 -8.36 8.73
N THR A 52 1.81 -9.42 9.34
CA THR A 52 1.38 -9.48 10.75
C THR A 52 2.41 -10.15 11.67
N ASP A 53 3.41 -10.84 11.11
CA ASP A 53 4.42 -11.59 11.85
C ASP A 53 5.82 -11.37 11.25
N ASP A 54 6.82 -11.29 12.13
CA ASP A 54 8.20 -10.85 11.90
C ASP A 54 9.13 -12.08 11.77
N LYS A 55 8.93 -12.90 10.73
CA LYS A 55 10.11 -13.58 10.16
C LYS A 55 10.80 -12.57 9.25
N VAL A 56 11.57 -11.70 9.90
CA VAL A 56 12.23 -10.50 9.37
C VAL A 56 13.17 -10.83 8.21
N ASP A 57 13.69 -12.06 8.14
CA ASP A 57 14.53 -12.50 7.04
C ASP A 57 13.68 -12.96 5.86
N LYS A 58 13.37 -11.98 5.02
CA LYS A 58 12.93 -12.24 3.65
C LYS A 58 14.08 -12.73 2.81
N THR A 59 14.37 -14.01 3.00
CA THR A 59 15.46 -14.72 2.34
C THR A 59 15.36 -14.61 0.82
N LEU A 60 14.15 -14.56 0.25
CA LEU A 60 13.97 -14.38 -1.18
C LEU A 60 14.44 -12.99 -1.65
N GLU A 61 14.01 -11.92 -0.99
CA GLU A 61 14.41 -10.55 -1.31
C GLU A 61 15.93 -10.39 -1.18
N GLN A 62 16.53 -10.94 -0.12
CA GLN A 62 17.98 -10.94 0.07
C GLN A 62 18.69 -11.75 -1.04
N GLN A 63 18.19 -12.95 -1.36
CA GLN A 63 18.75 -13.79 -2.44
C GLN A 63 18.65 -13.14 -3.82
N GLU A 64 17.61 -12.34 -4.05
CA GLU A 64 17.43 -11.60 -5.29
C GLU A 64 18.09 -10.22 -5.27
N ASN A 65 18.89 -9.91 -4.25
CA ASN A 65 19.61 -8.63 -4.06
C ASN A 65 18.67 -7.41 -4.02
N PHE A 66 17.56 -7.52 -3.29
CA PHE A 66 16.72 -6.38 -2.91
C PHE A 66 17.17 -5.81 -1.58
N GLU A 67 17.14 -4.50 -1.47
CA GLU A 67 17.44 -3.75 -0.25
C GLU A 67 16.15 -3.25 0.40
N GLU A 68 16.06 -3.34 1.72
CA GLU A 68 14.97 -2.71 2.47
C GLU A 68 15.18 -1.19 2.50
N VAL A 69 14.27 -0.43 1.89
CA VAL A 69 14.37 1.03 1.78
C VAL A 69 13.40 1.78 2.68
N ALA A 70 12.41 1.09 3.25
CA ALA A 70 11.53 1.63 4.28
C ALA A 70 10.77 0.55 5.05
N ARG A 71 10.43 0.87 6.30
CA ARG A 71 9.60 0.07 7.19
C ARG A 71 8.71 0.96 8.04
N SER A 72 7.45 0.60 8.19
CA SER A 72 6.53 1.27 9.11
C SER A 72 6.63 0.73 10.53
N LYS A 73 6.10 1.51 11.49
CA LYS A 73 5.63 0.96 12.76
C LYS A 73 4.44 0.01 12.56
N ASP A 74 3.95 -0.59 13.63
CA ASP A 74 2.68 -1.32 13.60
C ASP A 74 1.51 -0.38 13.28
N ILE A 75 0.73 -0.75 12.28
CA ILE A 75 -0.40 0.01 11.77
C ILE A 75 -1.60 -0.92 11.67
N GLU A 76 -2.77 -0.41 12.05
CA GLU A 76 -4.03 -1.14 11.91
C GLU A 76 -4.41 -1.29 10.43
N VAL A 77 -4.65 -2.54 10.03
CA VAL A 77 -5.15 -2.93 8.71
C VAL A 77 -6.31 -3.90 8.88
N LEU A 78 -7.24 -3.90 7.92
CA LEU A 78 -8.46 -4.70 8.00
C LEU A 78 -8.36 -5.96 7.13
N GLU A 79 -8.70 -7.11 7.71
CA GLU A 79 -8.72 -8.40 7.02
C GLU A 79 -9.58 -8.36 5.75
N GLY A 80 -9.00 -8.84 4.65
CA GLY A 80 -9.64 -8.96 3.33
C GLY A 80 -9.87 -7.65 2.60
N LYS A 81 -9.47 -6.50 3.16
CA LYS A 81 -9.63 -5.19 2.50
C LYS A 81 -8.49 -4.90 1.52
N PRO A 82 -8.79 -4.22 0.40
CA PRO A 82 -7.78 -3.75 -0.53
C PRO A 82 -6.93 -2.64 0.09
N ILE A 83 -5.68 -2.60 -0.33
CA ILE A 83 -4.72 -1.53 -0.05
C ILE A 83 -4.20 -1.02 -1.39
N HIS A 84 -4.48 0.25 -1.67
CA HIS A 84 -3.99 0.95 -2.84
C HIS A 84 -2.66 1.63 -2.53
N VAL A 85 -1.77 1.72 -3.52
CA VAL A 85 -0.45 2.34 -3.36
C VAL A 85 -0.26 3.46 -4.38
N ASP A 86 0.07 4.64 -3.89
CA ASP A 86 0.43 5.79 -4.71
C ASP A 86 1.90 6.17 -4.49
N CYS A 87 2.55 6.64 -5.55
CA CYS A 87 3.92 7.17 -5.50
C CYS A 87 3.92 8.69 -5.67
N TYR A 88 4.71 9.38 -4.85
CA TYR A 88 4.93 10.82 -4.86
C TYR A 88 6.43 11.13 -4.81
N GLY A 89 6.80 12.41 -5.03
CA GLY A 89 8.20 12.83 -5.01
C GLY A 89 8.92 12.50 -6.32
N ASN A 90 10.24 12.30 -6.31
CA ASN A 90 11.01 12.15 -7.56
C ASN A 90 10.81 10.77 -8.24
N LEU A 91 9.86 9.95 -7.79
CA LEU A 91 9.60 8.61 -8.31
C LEU A 91 8.22 8.54 -8.98
N SER A 92 8.18 7.98 -10.19
CA SER A 92 6.96 7.70 -10.93
C SER A 92 6.78 6.20 -11.13
N PRO A 93 5.59 5.63 -10.84
CA PRO A 93 5.34 4.22 -11.08
C PRO A 93 5.15 3.99 -12.58
N LEU A 94 5.67 2.87 -13.07
CA LEU A 94 5.52 2.40 -14.44
C LEU A 94 4.34 1.44 -14.51
N THR A 95 3.13 2.00 -14.66
CA THR A 95 1.88 1.25 -14.80
C THR A 95 1.38 1.29 -16.24
N LYS A 96 0.68 0.23 -16.67
CA LYS A 96 -0.08 0.27 -17.92
C LYS A 96 -1.27 1.22 -17.76
N SER A 97 -1.78 1.76 -18.88
CA SER A 97 -2.93 2.66 -18.85
C SER A 97 -4.11 2.05 -18.08
N GLY A 98 -4.61 2.76 -17.06
CA GLY A 98 -5.72 2.32 -16.20
C GLY A 98 -5.36 1.31 -15.10
N GLN A 99 -4.12 0.82 -15.02
CA GLN A 99 -3.71 -0.13 -13.99
C GLN A 99 -3.48 0.57 -12.65
N GLN A 100 -4.20 0.14 -11.63
CA GLN A 100 -3.99 0.56 -10.24
C GLN A 100 -2.99 -0.35 -9.53
N LEU A 101 -2.17 0.25 -8.66
CA LEU A 101 -1.31 -0.48 -7.75
C LEU A 101 -2.12 -0.85 -6.50
N ILE A 102 -2.49 -2.13 -6.39
CA ILE A 102 -3.42 -2.62 -5.37
C ILE A 102 -3.07 -4.06 -4.97
N PHE A 103 -3.23 -4.37 -3.68
CA PHE A 103 -3.20 -5.74 -3.17
C PHE A 103 -4.19 -5.87 -1.99
N ASN A 104 -4.64 -7.07 -1.68
CA ASN A 104 -5.50 -7.31 -0.52
C ASN A 104 -4.64 -7.74 0.67
N PHE A 105 -5.01 -7.30 1.86
CA PHE A 105 -4.40 -7.78 3.09
C PHE A 105 -5.15 -9.00 3.64
N PHE A 106 -4.41 -10.07 3.90
CA PHE A 106 -4.85 -11.23 4.65
C PHE A 106 -3.84 -11.51 5.77
N SER A 107 -4.33 -11.64 6.99
CA SER A 107 -3.52 -11.97 8.17
C SER A 107 -2.80 -13.31 7.96
N PHE A 108 -1.58 -13.40 8.51
CA PHE A 108 -0.72 -14.59 8.47
C PHE A 108 -0.39 -15.11 7.05
N LYS A 109 -0.58 -14.27 6.01
CA LYS A 109 -0.18 -14.55 4.63
C LYS A 109 0.84 -13.52 4.14
N GLU A 110 1.60 -13.91 3.11
CA GLU A 110 2.41 -12.95 2.38
C GLU A 110 1.52 -12.08 1.49
N ASN A 111 1.36 -10.81 1.87
CA ASN A 111 0.70 -9.81 1.04
C ASN A 111 1.77 -8.99 0.32
N ARG A 112 1.94 -9.21 -0.98
CA ARG A 112 3.06 -8.67 -1.79
C ARG A 112 2.54 -7.93 -3.02
N LEU A 113 3.09 -6.74 -3.27
CA LEU A 113 2.83 -5.94 -4.47
C LEU A 113 4.16 -5.57 -5.17
N PRO A 114 4.51 -6.23 -6.30
CA PRO A 114 5.64 -5.84 -7.13
C PRO A 114 5.24 -4.80 -8.18
N PHE A 115 6.09 -3.79 -8.41
CA PHE A 115 5.94 -2.84 -9.51
C PHE A 115 7.29 -2.17 -9.83
N ASN A 116 7.38 -1.50 -10.98
CA ASN A 116 8.56 -0.73 -11.34
C ASN A 116 8.31 0.77 -11.15
N VAL A 117 9.37 1.51 -10.84
CA VAL A 117 9.38 2.97 -10.78
C VAL A 117 10.53 3.50 -11.62
N LYS A 118 10.36 4.72 -12.12
CA LYS A 118 11.45 5.51 -12.72
C LYS A 118 11.65 6.80 -11.96
N VAL A 119 12.88 7.31 -12.00
CA VAL A 119 13.20 8.64 -11.48
C VAL A 119 12.67 9.71 -12.47
N ARG A 120 12.01 10.75 -11.96
CA ARG A 120 11.44 11.83 -12.79
C ARG A 120 12.51 12.82 -13.24
N ASP A 121 13.38 13.20 -12.33
CA ASP A 121 14.50 14.13 -12.54
C ASP A 121 15.80 13.46 -12.08
N MET A 122 16.64 13.08 -13.05
CA MET A 122 17.94 12.43 -12.81
C MET A 122 18.97 13.37 -12.15
N GLY A 123 18.72 14.68 -12.11
CA GLY A 123 19.57 15.65 -11.42
C GLY A 123 19.30 15.78 -9.92
N GLN A 124 18.26 15.09 -9.41
CA GLN A 124 17.87 15.09 -7.99
C GLN A 124 18.03 13.71 -7.38
N GLU A 125 18.05 13.65 -6.03
CA GLU A 125 18.09 12.37 -5.33
C GLU A 125 16.93 11.45 -5.77
N PRO A 126 17.17 10.14 -5.93
CA PRO A 126 16.16 9.17 -6.36
C PRO A 126 15.25 8.80 -5.18
N CYS A 127 14.64 9.80 -4.55
CA CYS A 127 13.79 9.67 -3.37
C CYS A 127 12.32 10.00 -3.67
N GLY A 128 11.43 9.38 -2.90
CA GLY A 128 10.00 9.55 -3.06
C GLY A 128 9.23 9.15 -1.82
N ARG A 129 7.91 9.14 -1.95
CA ARG A 129 7.01 8.73 -0.88
C ARG A 129 5.96 7.78 -1.43
N LEU A 130 5.80 6.64 -0.77
CA LEU A 130 4.69 5.72 -1.00
C LEU A 130 3.58 6.00 0.01
N SER A 131 2.34 6.16 -0.49
CA SER A 131 1.14 6.27 0.34
C SER A 131 0.28 5.02 0.16
N PHE A 132 -0.02 4.35 1.27
CA PHE A 132 -0.92 3.20 1.33
C PHE A 132 -2.33 3.68 1.71
N LEU A 133 -3.33 3.41 0.88
CA LEU A 133 -4.68 3.98 0.98
C LEU A 133 -5.74 2.87 1.05
N LYS A 134 -6.86 3.14 1.73
CA LYS A 134 -8.01 2.21 1.80
C LYS A 134 -8.82 2.17 0.50
N GLU A 135 -8.78 3.27 -0.25
CA GLU A 135 -9.54 3.48 -1.48
C GLU A 135 -8.62 3.99 -2.59
N PRO A 136 -9.00 3.83 -3.86
CA PRO A 136 -8.23 4.38 -4.96
C PRO A 136 -8.32 5.90 -4.95
N LYS A 137 -7.24 6.56 -5.34
CA LYS A 137 -7.26 8.01 -5.53
C LYS A 137 -8.28 8.40 -6.60
N THR A 138 -9.29 9.17 -6.21
CA THR A 138 -10.25 9.76 -7.15
C THR A 138 -9.83 11.18 -7.49
N THR A 139 -9.88 11.54 -8.77
CA THR A 139 -9.44 12.86 -9.28
C THR A 139 -10.30 14.04 -8.80
N LYS A 140 -11.40 13.77 -8.08
CA LYS A 140 -12.42 14.76 -7.66
C LYS A 140 -12.88 14.60 -6.20
N GLY A 141 -12.20 13.79 -5.40
CA GLY A 141 -12.61 13.48 -4.03
C GLY A 141 -11.99 14.39 -2.96
N LEU A 142 -12.57 14.34 -1.76
CA LEU A 142 -11.98 14.89 -0.53
C LEU A 142 -10.61 14.24 -0.26
N PRO A 143 -9.68 14.94 0.44
CA PRO A 143 -8.41 14.37 0.85
C PRO A 143 -8.63 13.09 1.66
N GLN A 144 -8.07 11.97 1.19
CA GLN A 144 -8.15 10.70 1.90
C GLN A 144 -6.97 10.57 2.88
N THR A 145 -7.26 10.16 4.11
CA THR A 145 -6.25 9.82 5.09
C THR A 145 -5.59 8.50 4.69
N ALA A 146 -4.27 8.54 4.50
CA ALA A 146 -3.50 7.33 4.23
C ALA A 146 -3.46 6.41 5.45
N ILE A 147 -3.47 5.11 5.20
CA ILE A 147 -3.16 4.07 6.19
C ILE A 147 -1.72 4.27 6.69
N CYS A 148 -0.80 4.45 5.75
CA CYS A 148 0.63 4.59 6.00
C CYS A 148 1.26 5.48 4.93
N ASN A 149 2.26 6.27 5.33
CA ASN A 149 3.16 6.94 4.39
C ASN A 149 4.60 6.53 4.70
N LEU A 150 5.33 6.10 3.68
CA LEU A 150 6.74 5.74 3.79
C LEU A 150 7.55 6.57 2.80
N ASN A 151 8.53 7.30 3.32
CA ASN A 151 9.55 7.90 2.48
C ASN A 151 10.55 6.81 2.09
N ILE A 152 10.97 6.80 0.84
CA ILE A 152 11.93 5.83 0.29
C ILE A 152 13.01 6.57 -0.48
N THR A 153 14.22 6.02 -0.44
CA THR A 153 15.32 6.39 -1.32
C THR A 153 15.78 5.13 -2.04
N LEU A 154 15.87 5.18 -3.37
CA LEU A 154 16.32 4.03 -4.15
C LEU A 154 17.81 3.75 -3.87
N PRO A 155 18.22 2.47 -3.81
CA PRO A 155 19.63 2.12 -3.64
C PRO A 155 20.43 2.55 -4.87
N THR A 156 21.68 2.97 -4.65
CA THR A 156 22.62 3.31 -5.74
C THR A 156 23.29 2.03 -6.26
N HIS A 157 23.62 1.99 -7.57
CA HIS A 157 24.49 0.92 -8.07
C HIS A 157 25.84 1.03 -7.34
N ASN A 158 26.25 -0.05 -6.66
CA ASN A 158 27.66 -0.29 -6.38
C ASN A 158 28.34 -0.90 -7.61
#